data_AF-A0A949XBK8-F1
#
_entry.id   AF-A0A949XBK8-F1
#
_cell.length_a   1.000
_cell.length_b   1.000
_cell.length_c   1.000
_cell.angle_alpha   90.00
_cell.angle_beta   90.00
_cell.angle_gamma   90.00
#
_symmetry.space_group_name_H-M   'P 1'
#
loop_
_entity.id
_entity.type
_entity.pdbx_description
1 polymer ?
#
loop_
_entity_poly.entity_id
_entity_poly.type
_entity_poly.pdbx_seq_one_letter_code
_entity_poly.pdbx_strand_id
1 'polypeptide(L)'
;MTRIFFIHVMKVGGTSLASFLQSLYDQAVICPVPKSRVWDTAFASEARRYELITGHFDTDFVRETRQPGMMLCMLRNPYDRIRSLYDFWRSFTWPAIIEGLPPVNGQRFAKLVTFEEFLMAGNPFIRQRVWNAATRQLLGKRHYKELEGNPERAALAAFDVLKSLDWFGISELSAEALRRLA
;
A
#
# COMPACT_ATOMS: atom_id res chain seq x y z
N MET A 1 23.02 -6.49 4.72
CA MET A 1 21.87 -6.72 5.61
C MET A 1 20.80 -7.49 4.81
N THR A 2 19.72 -7.99 5.42
CA THR A 2 18.65 -8.66 4.66
C THR A 2 17.84 -7.61 3.88
N ARG A 3 17.52 -7.87 2.61
CA ARG A 3 16.64 -7.00 1.82
C ARG A 3 15.19 -7.15 2.27
N ILE A 4 14.48 -6.03 2.44
CA ILE A 4 13.07 -5.99 2.85
C ILE A 4 12.24 -5.25 1.80
N PHE A 5 11.14 -5.89 1.39
CA PHE A 5 10.05 -5.30 0.63
C PHE A 5 8.83 -5.12 1.55
N PHE A 6 8.55 -3.89 1.96
CA PHE A 6 7.35 -3.58 2.73
C PHE A 6 6.23 -3.05 1.81
N ILE A 7 5.28 -3.94 1.51
CA ILE A 7 4.06 -3.66 0.75
C ILE A 7 3.11 -2.85 1.65
N HIS A 8 3.20 -1.52 1.55
CA HIS A 8 2.46 -0.62 2.41
C HIS A 8 1.04 -0.38 1.87
N VAL A 9 0.05 -1.06 2.43
CA VAL A 9 -1.37 -0.75 2.19
C VAL A 9 -1.72 0.58 2.87
N MET A 10 -2.39 1.49 2.19
CA MET A 10 -2.74 2.78 2.79
C MET A 10 -3.61 2.61 4.06
N LYS A 11 -3.29 3.38 5.10
CA LYS A 11 -4.09 3.54 6.33
C LYS A 11 -4.19 2.31 7.23
N VAL A 12 -3.17 1.45 7.16
CA VAL A 12 -2.98 0.30 8.04
C VAL A 12 -1.93 0.57 9.12
N GLY A 13 -1.62 1.83 9.48
CA GLY A 13 -0.52 2.13 10.40
C GLY A 13 0.88 1.89 9.82
N GLY A 14 1.01 1.65 8.51
CA GLY A 14 2.28 1.35 7.88
C GLY A 14 3.30 2.49 7.88
N THR A 15 2.91 3.76 8.10
CA THR A 15 3.89 4.85 8.32
C THR A 15 4.75 4.61 9.55
N SER A 16 4.15 4.12 10.66
CA SER A 16 4.89 3.82 11.88
C SER A 16 5.85 2.64 11.66
N LEU A 17 5.39 1.58 11.01
CA LEU A 17 6.25 0.44 10.69
C LEU A 17 7.37 0.81 9.70
N ALA A 18 7.07 1.60 8.67
CA ALA A 18 8.09 2.08 7.74
C ALA A 18 9.15 2.92 8.45
N SER A 19 8.75 3.80 9.37
CA SER A 19 9.69 4.61 10.16
C SER A 19 10.57 3.75 11.07
N PHE A 20 9.98 2.74 11.72
CA PHE A 20 10.72 1.75 12.50
C PHE A 20 11.74 1.01 11.63
N LEU A 21 11.31 0.45 10.50
CA LEU A 21 12.20 -0.24 9.56
C LEU A 21 13.32 0.68 9.06
N GLN A 22 13.01 1.92 8.67
CA GLN A 22 14.00 2.89 8.21
C GLN A 22 15.05 3.20 9.28
N SER A 23 14.69 3.19 10.57
CA SER A 23 15.65 3.40 11.67
C SER A 23 16.69 2.28 11.81
N LEU A 24 16.46 1.11 11.19
CA LEU A 24 17.36 -0.04 11.21
C LEU A 24 18.35 -0.06 10.04
N TYR A 25 18.22 0.85 9.06
CA TYR A 25 19.03 0.85 7.84
C TYR A 25 19.73 2.19 7.65
N ASP A 26 20.91 2.16 7.05
CA ASP A 26 21.59 3.38 6.60
C ASP A 26 20.80 4.06 5.48
N GLN A 27 20.73 5.39 5.51
CA GLN A 27 19.98 6.18 4.53
C GLN A 27 20.36 5.89 3.07
N ALA A 28 21.63 5.51 2.82
CA ALA A 28 22.14 5.20 1.49
C ALA A 28 21.54 3.92 0.88
N VAL A 29 21.03 3.00 1.70
CA VAL A 29 20.44 1.72 1.25
C VAL A 29 18.90 1.72 1.33
N ILE A 30 18.29 2.84 1.69
CA ILE A 30 16.82 3.01 1.70
C ILE A 30 16.35 3.52 0.34
N CYS A 31 15.42 2.80 -0.28
CA CYS A 31 14.85 3.17 -1.56
C CYS A 31 14.00 4.44 -1.43
N PRO A 32 14.29 5.51 -2.19
CA PRO A 32 13.45 6.69 -2.21
C PRO A 32 12.11 6.39 -2.88
N VAL A 33 11.07 7.10 -2.47
CA VAL A 33 9.77 7.03 -3.16
C VAL A 33 9.93 7.67 -4.55
N PRO A 34 9.47 7.02 -5.65
CA PRO A 34 9.54 7.60 -6.98
C PRO A 34 8.85 8.97 -7.03
N LYS A 35 9.46 9.94 -7.72
CA LYS A 35 8.89 11.30 -7.86
C LYS A 35 7.49 11.31 -8.47
N SER A 36 7.24 10.42 -9.44
CA SER A 36 5.93 10.21 -10.07
C SER A 36 4.91 9.53 -9.15
N ARG A 37 5.39 8.94 -8.04
CA ARG A 37 4.63 8.02 -7.16
C ARG A 37 4.13 6.76 -7.89
N VAL A 38 4.73 6.45 -9.05
CA VAL A 38 4.44 5.26 -9.85
C VAL A 38 5.55 4.24 -9.63
N TRP A 39 5.16 3.02 -9.25
CA TRP A 39 6.04 1.88 -9.06
C TRP A 39 5.88 0.95 -10.27
N ASP A 40 6.68 1.16 -11.31
CA ASP A 40 6.64 0.42 -12.57
C ASP A 40 7.93 -0.39 -12.82
N THR A 41 8.03 -1.01 -13.99
CA THR A 41 9.17 -1.86 -14.38
C THR A 41 10.47 -1.06 -14.52
N ALA A 42 10.39 0.19 -14.97
CA ALA A 42 11.55 1.08 -15.06
C ALA A 42 12.08 1.36 -13.65
N PHE A 43 11.19 1.72 -12.72
CA PHE A 43 11.58 1.96 -11.33
C PHE A 43 12.00 0.67 -10.61
N ALA A 44 11.45 -0.50 -10.94
CA ALA A 44 11.85 -1.77 -10.35
C ALA A 44 13.33 -2.10 -10.63
N SER A 45 13.84 -1.72 -11.81
CA SER A 45 15.25 -1.86 -12.15
C SER A 45 16.14 -0.93 -11.33
N GLU A 46 15.63 0.27 -11.01
CA GLU A 46 16.29 1.21 -10.10
C GLU A 46 16.30 0.69 -8.65
N ALA A 47 15.17 0.17 -8.18
CA ALA A 47 14.97 -0.33 -6.82
C ALA A 47 15.95 -1.48 -6.46
N ARG A 48 16.40 -2.20 -7.49
CA ARG A 48 17.69 -2.89 -7.67
C ARG A 48 18.70 -2.78 -6.53
N ARG A 49 19.12 -1.54 -6.29
CA ARG A 49 20.31 -1.18 -5.51
C ARG A 49 20.06 -0.98 -4.02
N TYR A 50 18.81 -0.98 -3.58
CA TYR A 50 18.46 -0.67 -2.19
C TYR A 50 18.20 -1.96 -1.40
N GLU A 51 18.36 -1.89 -0.08
CA GLU A 51 18.08 -3.00 0.83
C GLU A 51 16.72 -2.85 1.51
N LEU A 52 16.25 -1.62 1.74
CA LEU A 52 14.91 -1.36 2.27
C LEU A 52 14.03 -0.68 1.22
N ILE A 53 12.97 -1.36 0.79
CA ILE A 53 12.02 -0.83 -0.19
C ILE A 53 10.64 -0.76 0.48
N THR A 54 10.16 0.45 0.77
CA THR A 54 8.86 0.68 1.42
C THR A 54 7.98 1.56 0.53
N GLY A 55 6.73 1.14 0.27
CA GLY A 55 5.87 1.96 -0.57
C GLY A 55 4.53 1.32 -0.92
N HIS A 56 3.70 2.10 -1.60
CA HIS A 56 2.39 1.66 -2.09
C HIS A 56 2.50 0.89 -3.41
N PHE A 57 3.41 -0.07 -3.48
CA PHE A 57 3.57 -1.00 -4.60
C PHE A 57 2.84 -2.33 -4.32
N ASP A 58 2.86 -3.23 -5.30
CA ASP A 58 2.20 -4.54 -5.26
C ASP A 58 3.21 -5.67 -5.51
N THR A 59 2.76 -6.93 -5.47
CA THR A 59 3.65 -8.08 -5.67
C THR A 59 4.18 -8.22 -7.10
N ASP A 60 3.54 -7.60 -8.11
CA ASP A 60 4.13 -7.53 -9.46
C ASP A 60 5.41 -6.71 -9.42
N PHE A 61 5.39 -5.54 -8.77
CA PHE A 61 6.58 -4.71 -8.62
C PHE A 61 7.74 -5.49 -7.96
N VAL A 62 7.45 -6.21 -6.87
CA VAL A 62 8.47 -7.03 -6.18
C VAL A 62 9.06 -8.07 -7.13
N ARG A 63 8.23 -8.80 -7.88
CA ARG A 63 8.68 -9.78 -8.88
C ARG A 63 9.56 -9.15 -9.97
N GLU A 64 9.20 -7.97 -10.46
CA GLU A 64 9.96 -7.25 -11.50
C GLU A 64 11.35 -6.79 -11.02
N THR A 65 11.56 -6.64 -9.71
CA THR A 65 12.90 -6.39 -9.17
C THR A 65 13.83 -7.58 -9.37
N ARG A 66 13.32 -8.81 -9.50
CA ARG A 66 14.13 -10.05 -9.62
C ARG A 66 15.21 -10.15 -8.54
N GLN A 67 14.89 -9.72 -7.33
CA GLN A 67 15.78 -9.80 -6.18
C GLN A 67 15.13 -10.63 -5.07
N PRO A 68 15.91 -11.44 -4.35
CA PRO A 68 15.43 -12.06 -3.12
C PRO A 68 15.30 -10.99 -2.03
N GLY A 69 14.41 -11.24 -1.07
CA GLY A 69 14.21 -10.39 0.09
C GLY A 69 12.96 -10.80 0.85
N MET A 70 12.88 -10.38 2.11
CA MET A 70 11.71 -10.62 2.94
C MET A 70 10.56 -9.72 2.48
N MET A 71 9.37 -10.30 2.34
CA MET A 71 8.15 -9.59 1.99
C MET A 71 7.30 -9.37 3.23
N LEU A 72 7.05 -8.10 3.55
CA LEU A 72 6.30 -7.65 4.71
C LEU A 72 5.02 -6.95 4.25
N CYS A 73 3.93 -7.13 4.99
CA CYS A 73 2.67 -6.40 4.78
C CYS A 73 2.01 -6.07 6.12
N MET A 74 1.24 -4.99 6.19
CA MET A 74 0.32 -4.77 7.32
C MET A 74 -1.11 -4.63 6.83
N LEU A 75 -2.00 -5.19 7.62
CA LEU A 75 -3.44 -5.20 7.40
C LEU A 75 -4.15 -4.44 8.53
N ARG A 76 -5.42 -4.18 8.29
CA ARG A 76 -6.35 -3.52 9.20
C ARG A 76 -7.74 -4.03 8.91
N ASN A 77 -8.66 -3.95 9.86
CA ASN A 77 -10.07 -4.10 9.58
C ASN A 77 -10.45 -3.24 8.34
N PRO A 78 -11.09 -3.82 7.31
CA PRO A 78 -11.32 -3.13 6.05
C PRO A 78 -12.22 -1.90 6.20
N TYR A 79 -13.21 -1.94 7.11
CA TYR A 79 -14.11 -0.82 7.38
C TYR A 79 -13.33 0.35 8.00
N ASP A 80 -12.57 0.09 9.06
CA ASP A 80 -11.78 1.11 9.75
C ASP A 80 -10.70 1.71 8.86
N ARG A 81 -10.10 0.89 7.98
CA ARG A 81 -9.15 1.37 6.96
C ARG A 81 -9.81 2.38 6.02
N ILE A 82 -11.00 2.08 5.51
CA ILE A 82 -11.71 2.95 4.56
C ILE A 82 -12.15 4.25 5.23
N ARG A 83 -12.71 4.17 6.44
CA ARG A 83 -13.04 5.37 7.23
C ARG A 83 -11.80 6.24 7.45
N SER A 84 -10.69 5.63 7.90
CA SER A 84 -9.43 6.35 8.10
C SER A 84 -8.86 6.97 6.82
N LEU A 85 -9.08 6.35 5.65
CA LEU A 85 -8.70 6.91 4.35
C LEU A 85 -9.52 8.13 4.00
N TYR A 86 -10.84 8.04 4.14
CA TYR A 86 -11.75 9.15 3.90
C TYR A 86 -11.42 10.35 4.80
N ASP A 87 -11.32 10.13 6.12
CA ASP A 87 -11.02 11.18 7.09
C ASP A 87 -9.65 11.83 6.81
N PHE A 88 -8.64 11.02 6.49
CA PHE A 88 -7.31 11.51 6.13
C PHE A 88 -7.30 12.34 4.85
N TRP A 89 -8.05 11.95 3.82
CA TRP A 89 -8.12 12.72 2.59
C TRP A 89 -8.91 14.01 2.74
N ARG A 90 -10.01 13.97 3.50
CA ARG A 90 -10.86 15.12 3.77
C ARG A 90 -10.18 16.18 4.64
N SER A 91 -9.21 15.78 5.47
CA SER A 91 -8.49 16.69 6.38
C SER A 91 -7.52 17.64 5.66
N PHE A 92 -7.18 17.39 4.39
CA PHE A 92 -6.31 18.28 3.62
C PHE A 92 -6.96 19.67 3.47
N THR A 93 -6.13 20.70 3.54
CA THR A 93 -6.54 22.09 3.30
C THR A 93 -6.69 22.34 1.80
N TRP A 94 -7.54 23.30 1.42
CA TRP A 94 -7.68 23.68 0.01
C TRP A 94 -6.36 24.15 -0.64
N PRO A 95 -5.55 25.01 0.00
CA PRO A 95 -4.24 25.38 -0.54
C PRO A 95 -3.35 24.16 -0.82
N ALA A 96 -3.23 23.22 0.14
CA ALA A 96 -2.43 22.01 -0.05
C ALA A 96 -2.93 21.13 -1.22
N ILE A 97 -4.24 21.10 -1.45
CA ILE A 97 -4.84 20.36 -2.57
C ILE A 97 -4.56 21.07 -3.90
N ILE A 98 -4.73 22.39 -3.95
CA ILE A 98 -4.64 23.18 -5.19
C ILE A 98 -3.19 23.29 -5.66
N GLU A 99 -2.26 23.51 -4.74
CA GLU A 99 -0.84 23.73 -5.05
C GLU A 99 -0.05 22.42 -5.18
N GLY A 100 -0.44 21.39 -4.41
CA GLY A 100 0.38 20.19 -4.22
C GLY A 100 -0.07 18.94 -4.97
N LEU A 101 -1.28 18.94 -5.56
CA LEU A 101 -1.88 17.72 -6.12
C LEU A 101 -2.44 17.95 -7.54
N PRO A 102 -2.53 16.89 -8.37
CA PRO A 102 -3.22 16.97 -9.65
C PRO A 102 -4.68 17.40 -9.49
N PRO A 103 -5.31 18.06 -10.49
CA PRO A 103 -6.69 18.55 -10.39
C PRO A 103 -7.72 17.48 -10.00
N VAL A 104 -7.51 16.24 -10.46
CA VAL A 104 -8.31 15.07 -10.09
C VAL A 104 -7.51 14.24 -9.08
N ASN A 105 -7.93 14.26 -7.82
CA ASN A 105 -7.29 13.51 -6.74
C ASN A 105 -8.28 13.09 -5.65
N GLY A 106 -7.87 12.13 -4.82
CA GLY A 106 -8.72 11.56 -3.77
C GLY A 106 -9.07 12.56 -2.65
N GLN A 107 -8.15 13.47 -2.32
CA GLN A 107 -8.31 14.50 -1.30
C GLN A 107 -9.39 15.51 -1.69
N ARG A 108 -9.32 16.04 -2.92
CA ARG A 108 -10.34 16.92 -3.49
C ARG A 108 -11.71 16.24 -3.47
N PHE A 109 -11.79 14.99 -3.92
CA PHE A 109 -13.05 14.26 -3.95
C PHE A 109 -13.63 14.05 -2.55
N ALA A 110 -12.85 13.47 -1.62
CA ALA A 110 -13.28 13.22 -0.24
C ALA A 110 -13.67 14.50 0.52
N LYS A 111 -13.16 15.67 0.10
CA LYS A 111 -13.52 16.97 0.67
C LYS A 111 -14.86 17.52 0.17
N LEU A 112 -15.29 17.11 -1.02
CA LEU A 112 -16.51 17.57 -1.67
C LEU A 112 -17.73 16.68 -1.42
N VAL A 113 -17.51 15.42 -1.05
CA VAL A 113 -18.59 14.42 -0.93
C VAL A 113 -18.77 13.93 0.51
N THR A 114 -19.88 13.28 0.81
CA THR A 114 -20.13 12.53 2.05
C THR A 114 -19.39 11.19 2.06
N PHE A 115 -19.36 10.50 3.21
CA PHE A 115 -18.74 9.18 3.29
C PHE A 115 -19.47 8.14 2.42
N GLU A 116 -20.80 8.20 2.35
CA GLU A 116 -21.61 7.30 1.51
C GLU A 116 -21.30 7.49 0.02
N GLU A 117 -21.32 8.74 -0.46
CA GLU A 117 -20.92 9.08 -1.83
C GLU A 117 -19.46 8.67 -2.12
N PHE A 118 -18.59 8.72 -1.11
CA PHE A 118 -17.21 8.27 -1.24
C PHE A 118 -17.09 6.76 -1.50
N LEU A 119 -17.92 5.94 -0.83
CA LEU A 119 -17.97 4.50 -1.04
C LEU A 119 -18.52 4.13 -2.42
N MET A 120 -19.48 4.93 -2.91
CA MET A 120 -20.17 4.75 -4.19
C MET A 120 -19.44 5.39 -5.37
N ALA A 121 -18.24 5.95 -5.16
CA ALA A 121 -17.48 6.64 -6.19
C ALA A 121 -17.25 5.75 -7.43
N GLY A 122 -17.75 6.20 -8.59
CA GLY A 122 -17.48 5.52 -9.88
C GLY A 122 -16.05 5.73 -10.40
N ASN A 123 -15.32 6.72 -9.85
CA ASN A 123 -13.99 7.08 -10.29
C ASN A 123 -12.99 5.91 -10.07
N PRO A 124 -12.32 5.39 -11.12
CA PRO A 124 -11.41 4.25 -11.00
C PRO A 124 -10.24 4.46 -10.04
N PHE A 125 -9.68 5.68 -9.98
CA PHE A 125 -8.58 6.02 -9.07
C PHE A 125 -8.98 5.88 -7.60
N ILE A 126 -10.23 6.23 -7.29
CA ILE A 126 -10.80 6.14 -5.94
C ILE A 126 -11.17 4.69 -5.64
N ARG A 127 -11.89 4.03 -6.55
CA ARG A 127 -12.30 2.62 -6.40
C ARG A 127 -11.11 1.71 -6.11
N GLN A 128 -9.99 1.86 -6.80
CA GLN A 128 -8.79 1.04 -6.55
C GLN A 128 -8.24 1.18 -5.13
N ARG A 129 -8.44 2.34 -4.47
CA ARG A 129 -7.97 2.60 -3.11
C ARG A 129 -9.01 2.32 -2.05
N VAL A 130 -10.30 2.26 -2.40
CA VAL A 130 -11.39 1.93 -1.49
C VAL A 130 -11.66 0.42 -1.52
N TRP A 131 -11.92 -0.13 -2.70
CA TRP A 131 -12.38 -1.50 -2.92
C TRP A 131 -11.20 -2.48 -3.04
N ASN A 132 -11.13 -3.43 -2.09
CA ASN A 132 -10.17 -4.54 -2.10
C ASN A 132 -8.70 -4.09 -2.21
N ALA A 133 -8.34 -2.93 -1.66
CA ALA A 133 -7.00 -2.36 -1.79
C ALA A 133 -5.87 -3.31 -1.34
N ALA A 134 -6.04 -4.00 -0.21
CA ALA A 134 -5.08 -4.99 0.27
C ALA A 134 -4.98 -6.19 -0.68
N THR A 135 -6.11 -6.75 -1.09
CA THR A 135 -6.20 -7.85 -2.07
C THR A 135 -5.51 -7.49 -3.38
N ARG A 136 -5.73 -6.28 -3.89
CA ARG A 136 -5.09 -5.77 -5.12
C ARG A 136 -3.57 -5.71 -4.98
N GLN A 137 -3.06 -5.20 -3.86
CA GLN A 137 -1.61 -5.10 -3.64
C GLN A 137 -0.96 -6.49 -3.44
N LEU A 138 -1.62 -7.40 -2.74
CA LEU A 138 -1.12 -8.77 -2.55
C LEU A 138 -1.09 -9.56 -3.86
N LEU A 139 -2.15 -9.48 -4.68
CA LEU A 139 -2.18 -10.21 -5.95
C LEU A 139 -1.27 -9.60 -7.03
N GLY A 140 -1.08 -8.28 -7.01
CA GLY A 140 -0.54 -7.56 -8.15
C GLY A 140 -1.62 -7.30 -9.21
N LYS A 141 -1.31 -6.39 -10.13
CA LYS A 141 -2.22 -5.96 -11.20
C LYS A 141 -2.59 -7.11 -12.13
N ARG A 142 -1.63 -7.94 -12.51
CA ARG A 142 -1.83 -9.03 -13.49
C ARG A 142 -2.83 -10.06 -12.95
N HIS A 143 -2.52 -10.65 -11.80
CA HIS A 143 -3.35 -11.71 -11.21
C HIS A 143 -4.69 -11.17 -10.69
N TYR A 144 -4.75 -9.96 -10.12
CA TYR A 144 -6.03 -9.38 -9.72
C TYR A 144 -6.97 -9.18 -10.92
N LYS A 145 -6.44 -8.79 -12.08
CA LYS A 145 -7.24 -8.59 -13.30
C LYS A 145 -7.86 -9.91 -13.81
N GLU A 146 -7.14 -11.02 -13.71
CA GLU A 146 -7.65 -12.35 -14.09
C GLU A 146 -8.82 -12.81 -13.21
N LEU A 147 -8.89 -12.30 -11.98
CA LEU A 147 -9.94 -12.60 -11.01
C LEU A 147 -10.99 -11.48 -10.91
N GLU A 148 -10.93 -10.48 -11.79
CA GLU A 148 -11.87 -9.39 -11.81
C GLU A 148 -13.29 -9.92 -12.09
N GLY A 149 -14.26 -9.53 -11.27
CA GLY A 149 -15.63 -10.07 -11.30
C GLY A 149 -15.89 -11.25 -10.37
N ASN A 150 -14.85 -11.83 -9.73
CA ASN A 150 -15.02 -12.84 -8.69
C ASN A 150 -14.26 -12.47 -7.40
N PRO A 151 -14.87 -11.63 -6.52
CA PRO A 151 -14.20 -11.10 -5.33
C PRO A 151 -13.84 -12.18 -4.31
N GLU A 152 -14.61 -13.27 -4.22
CA GLU A 152 -14.34 -14.39 -3.32
C GLU A 152 -13.08 -15.14 -3.75
N ARG A 153 -12.96 -15.46 -5.06
CA ARG A 153 -11.76 -16.08 -5.60
C ARG A 153 -10.53 -15.17 -5.47
N ALA A 154 -10.69 -13.87 -5.68
CA ALA A 154 -9.63 -12.89 -5.45
C ALA A 154 -9.20 -12.84 -3.98
N ALA A 155 -10.14 -12.91 -3.03
CA ALA A 155 -9.83 -12.94 -1.61
C ALA A 155 -9.08 -14.22 -1.21
N LEU A 156 -9.52 -15.39 -1.69
CA LEU A 156 -8.82 -16.67 -1.47
C LEU A 156 -7.39 -16.64 -2.01
N ALA A 157 -7.21 -16.20 -3.26
CA ALA A 157 -5.88 -16.09 -3.85
C ALA A 157 -4.98 -15.10 -3.10
N ALA A 158 -5.53 -13.97 -2.62
CA ALA A 158 -4.76 -13.02 -1.83
C ALA A 158 -4.39 -13.58 -0.45
N PHE A 159 -5.25 -14.41 0.13
CA PHE A 159 -4.96 -15.12 1.37
C PHE A 159 -3.85 -16.15 1.18
N ASP A 160 -3.78 -16.83 0.04
CA ASP A 160 -2.66 -17.70 -0.31
C ASP A 160 -1.34 -16.93 -0.40
N VAL A 161 -1.34 -15.75 -1.03
CA VAL A 161 -0.16 -14.87 -1.04
C VAL A 161 0.19 -14.38 0.36
N LEU A 162 -0.81 -14.04 1.18
CA LEU A 162 -0.57 -13.58 2.55
C LEU A 162 0.16 -14.64 3.39
N LYS A 163 -0.23 -15.91 3.24
CA LYS A 163 0.42 -17.05 3.91
C LYS A 163 1.87 -17.29 3.44
N SER A 164 2.22 -16.84 2.24
CA SER A 164 3.57 -16.98 1.70
C SER A 164 4.49 -15.80 2.03
N LEU A 165 4.00 -14.75 2.71
CA LEU A 165 4.84 -13.64 3.14
C LEU A 165 5.72 -14.07 4.31
N ASP A 166 6.94 -13.51 4.39
CA ASP A 166 7.83 -13.72 5.53
C ASP A 166 7.24 -13.15 6.81
N TRP A 167 6.43 -12.09 6.70
CA TRP A 167 5.71 -11.52 7.84
C TRP A 167 4.48 -10.71 7.40
N PHE A 168 3.43 -10.75 8.23
CA PHE A 168 2.35 -9.79 8.17
C PHE A 168 1.88 -9.36 9.56
N GLY A 169 1.45 -8.10 9.66
CA GLY A 169 0.90 -7.52 10.89
C GLY A 169 -0.56 -7.14 10.73
N ILE A 170 -1.28 -7.05 11.86
CA ILE A 170 -2.64 -6.50 11.94
C ILE A 170 -2.58 -5.27 12.84
N SER A 171 -3.09 -4.13 12.36
CA SER A 171 -2.99 -2.82 13.02
C SER A 171 -3.54 -2.85 14.45
N GLU A 172 -4.66 -3.54 14.63
CA GLU A 172 -5.39 -3.71 15.88
C GLU A 172 -4.58 -4.53 16.90
N LEU A 173 -3.58 -5.29 16.45
CA LEU A 173 -2.66 -6.12 17.24
C LEU A 173 -1.21 -5.63 17.14
N SER A 174 -0.99 -4.33 16.92
CA SER A 174 0.33 -3.76 16.59
C SER A 174 1.44 -4.11 17.57
N ALA A 175 1.18 -4.12 18.88
CA ALA A 175 2.17 -4.50 19.89
C ALA A 175 2.62 -5.96 19.75
N GLU A 176 1.71 -6.87 19.42
CA GLU A 176 2.01 -8.26 19.15
C GLU A 176 2.71 -8.43 17.79
N ALA A 177 2.26 -7.70 16.77
CA ALA A 177 2.84 -7.73 15.44
C ALA A 177 4.33 -7.33 15.48
N LEU A 178 4.68 -6.25 16.20
CA LEU A 178 6.07 -5.81 16.34
C LEU A 178 6.93 -6.82 17.10
N ARG A 179 6.39 -7.48 18.14
CA ARG A 179 7.11 -8.55 18.86
C ARG A 179 7.43 -9.77 18.00
N ARG A 180 6.63 -10.03 16.95
CA ARG A 180 6.88 -11.13 16.00
C ARG A 180 7.83 -10.76 14.87
N LEU A 181 8.14 -9.47 14.73
CA LEU A 181 9.05 -8.96 13.71
C LEU A 181 10.50 -8.89 14.19
N ALA A 182 10.70 -8.64 15.50
CA ALA A 182 11.99 -8.60 16.18
C ALA A 182 12.50 -10.00 16.51
#